data_AF-A0A7W0G7R8-F1
#
_entry.id   AF-A0A7W0G7R8-F1
#
_cell.length_a   1.000
_cell.length_b   1.000
_cell.length_c   1.000
_cell.angle_alpha   90.00
_cell.angle_beta   90.00
_cell.angle_gamma   90.00
#
_symmetry.space_group_name_H-M   'P 1'
#
loop_
_entity.id
_entity.type
_entity.pdbx_description
1 polymer ?
#
loop_
_entity_poly.entity_id
_entity_poly.type
_entity_poly.pdbx_seq_one_letter_code
_entity_poly.pdbx_strand_id
1 'polypeptide(L)'
;MKGGRHPIRTGGPMALFVLAAVLVAGCSAFEAKRSVAAAPYYPRAEAPISTASVAPRPPAAQPARKTNEVAKPVAATPKQPRTAPGCTAVVQPLRTRALAFAAVVRTRARVHASPNGRSLARYDRLNANGVPMIFGVLGRADCDGRWLRVQLPSRPNGVRAWVRARDVQLIRVRTRIEVDLSARRVTLYRKGRELISTRAAIGATDTPTPTGSYYVNQRLVPSNPSGPYGPGAIGVSAFSPVLQDWIQGGPIAIHGTNQPHLLGGAVSHGCVRIHNDALVRMFRLALAGTPVVIRA
;
A
#
# COMPACT_ATOMS: atom_id res chain seq x y z
N MET A 1 61.29 -68.00 2.85
CA MET A 1 62.40 -67.34 2.12
C MET A 1 61.83 -66.72 0.86
N LYS A 2 62.16 -65.44 0.54
CA LYS A 2 61.81 -64.70 -0.71
C LYS A 2 60.28 -64.55 -0.96
N GLY A 3 59.67 -63.40 -1.30
CA GLY A 3 60.15 -62.13 -1.87
C GLY A 3 60.15 -62.21 -3.41
N GLY A 4 59.35 -61.47 -4.19
CA GLY A 4 58.31 -60.48 -3.89
C GLY A 4 57.82 -59.81 -5.21
N ARG A 5 57.23 -58.60 -5.10
CA ARG A 5 56.86 -57.62 -6.17
C ARG A 5 55.46 -57.71 -6.80
N HIS A 6 54.70 -56.60 -6.63
CA HIS A 6 53.59 -56.15 -7.48
C HIS A 6 54.11 -55.63 -8.85
N PRO A 7 53.24 -55.35 -9.84
CA PRO A 7 52.51 -54.07 -9.89
C PRO A 7 51.01 -54.18 -10.22
N ILE A 8 50.34 -53.02 -10.19
CA ILE A 8 48.89 -52.83 -10.30
C ILE A 8 48.56 -52.18 -11.67
N ARG A 9 47.34 -52.43 -12.20
CA ARG A 9 46.37 -51.43 -12.74
C ARG A 9 45.79 -51.67 -14.15
N THR A 10 44.50 -52.03 -14.15
CA THR A 10 43.41 -51.73 -15.10
C THR A 10 42.09 -51.71 -14.28
N GLY A 11 40.92 -51.27 -14.75
CA GLY A 11 40.55 -50.61 -16.01
C GLY A 11 39.24 -49.79 -15.88
N GLY A 12 38.12 -50.44 -15.51
CA GLY A 12 36.75 -49.88 -15.48
C GLY A 12 35.73 -50.91 -16.00
N PRO A 13 34.46 -50.54 -16.29
CA PRO A 13 33.55 -49.75 -15.45
C PRO A 13 32.08 -50.28 -15.43
N MET A 14 31.17 -49.64 -14.67
CA MET A 14 29.68 -49.74 -14.72
C MET A 14 29.02 -51.09 -14.33
N ALA A 15 27.76 -51.19 -13.85
CA ALA A 15 26.81 -50.22 -13.26
C ALA A 15 25.61 -50.95 -12.56
N LEU A 16 24.75 -50.17 -11.90
CA LEU A 16 23.31 -50.38 -11.63
C LEU A 16 22.81 -51.31 -10.47
N PHE A 17 22.29 -50.62 -9.44
CA PHE A 17 21.04 -50.83 -8.68
C PHE A 17 20.29 -52.19 -8.69
N VAL A 18 19.98 -52.68 -7.48
CA VAL A 18 18.68 -53.30 -7.15
C VAL A 18 18.15 -52.75 -5.81
N LEU A 19 16.83 -52.60 -5.72
CA LEU A 19 16.05 -52.12 -4.56
C LEU A 19 16.18 -53.00 -3.30
N ALA A 20 16.05 -52.37 -2.13
CA ALA A 20 15.56 -53.02 -0.91
C ALA A 20 14.42 -52.19 -0.31
N ALA A 21 13.26 -52.81 -0.10
CA ALA A 21 12.08 -52.16 0.45
C ALA A 21 12.02 -52.30 1.98
N VAL A 22 11.54 -51.26 2.67
CA VAL A 22 11.04 -51.38 4.05
C VAL A 22 9.70 -50.65 4.14
N LEU A 23 8.63 -51.43 4.27
CA LEU A 23 7.31 -50.95 4.66
C LEU A 23 7.25 -50.88 6.19
N VAL A 24 6.88 -49.71 6.73
CA VAL A 24 6.33 -49.60 8.09
C VAL A 24 5.04 -48.80 7.99
N ALA A 25 3.92 -49.46 8.27
CA ALA A 25 2.63 -48.82 8.41
C ALA A 25 2.52 -48.18 9.81
N GLY A 26 1.96 -46.97 9.87
CA GLY A 26 1.75 -46.25 11.14
C GLY A 26 0.52 -45.37 11.04
N CYS A 27 -0.66 -45.92 11.38
CA CYS A 27 -1.89 -45.14 11.46
C CYS A 27 -1.85 -44.18 12.65
N SER A 28 -2.24 -42.93 12.40
CA SER A 28 -2.81 -42.03 13.41
C SER A 28 -3.68 -41.01 12.69
N ALA A 29 -4.99 -41.12 12.86
CA ALA A 29 -5.93 -40.14 12.34
C ALA A 29 -5.82 -38.84 13.14
N PHE A 30 -5.87 -37.70 12.47
CA PHE A 30 -6.08 -36.42 13.12
C PHE A 30 -7.13 -35.61 12.35
N GLU A 31 -8.29 -35.40 12.96
CA GLU A 31 -9.43 -34.79 12.30
C GLU A 31 -9.19 -33.30 11.98
N ALA A 32 -9.07 -33.01 10.69
CA ALA A 32 -9.00 -31.65 10.20
C ALA A 32 -10.36 -30.95 10.35
N LYS A 33 -10.50 -30.12 11.39
CA LYS A 33 -11.66 -29.24 11.53
C LYS A 33 -11.81 -28.35 10.28
N ARG A 34 -12.94 -28.49 9.59
CA ARG A 34 -13.33 -27.71 8.42
C ARG A 34 -13.18 -26.20 8.67
N SER A 35 -12.23 -25.56 8.01
CA SER A 35 -12.24 -24.13 7.80
C SER A 35 -13.27 -23.79 6.72
N VAL A 36 -14.26 -22.97 7.06
CA VAL A 36 -15.24 -22.47 6.09
C VAL A 36 -14.54 -21.50 5.14
N ALA A 37 -14.24 -21.96 3.94
CA ALA A 37 -13.69 -21.13 2.88
C ALA A 37 -14.76 -20.12 2.41
N ALA A 38 -14.51 -18.83 2.59
CA ALA A 38 -15.32 -17.80 1.95
C ALA A 38 -15.13 -17.89 0.43
N ALA A 39 -16.22 -18.08 -0.31
CA ALA A 39 -16.17 -18.18 -1.77
C ALA A 39 -15.65 -16.86 -2.39
N PRO A 40 -14.65 -16.90 -3.29
CA PRO A 40 -14.12 -15.69 -3.91
C PRO A 40 -15.11 -15.08 -4.90
N TYR A 41 -15.45 -13.82 -4.70
CA TYR A 41 -16.16 -13.01 -5.70
C TYR A 41 -15.22 -12.69 -6.86
N TYR A 42 -15.46 -13.32 -8.02
CA TYR A 42 -14.77 -13.01 -9.28
C TYR A 42 -15.51 -11.90 -10.03
N PRO A 43 -14.93 -10.71 -10.23
CA PRO A 43 -15.30 -9.89 -11.39
C PRO A 43 -14.86 -10.63 -12.66
N ARG A 44 -15.72 -10.66 -13.68
CA ARG A 44 -15.39 -11.24 -15.00
C ARG A 44 -14.16 -10.56 -15.58
N ALA A 45 -13.33 -11.32 -16.30
CA ALA A 45 -12.29 -10.74 -17.12
C ALA A 45 -12.93 -9.88 -18.23
N GLU A 46 -12.50 -8.62 -18.33
CA GLU A 46 -12.89 -7.74 -19.44
C GLU A 46 -12.15 -8.18 -20.72
N ALA A 47 -12.89 -8.23 -21.83
CA ALA A 47 -12.35 -8.54 -23.15
C ALA A 47 -11.49 -7.37 -23.68
N PRO A 48 -10.53 -7.62 -24.60
CA PRO A 48 -9.74 -6.54 -25.19
C PRO A 48 -10.64 -5.63 -26.05
N ILE A 49 -10.68 -4.34 -25.73
CA ILE A 49 -11.46 -3.35 -26.48
C ILE A 49 -10.66 -2.91 -27.71
N SER A 50 -11.25 -3.14 -28.89
CA SER A 50 -10.75 -2.66 -30.17
C SER A 50 -10.83 -1.13 -30.27
N THR A 51 -9.91 -0.51 -31.01
CA THR A 51 -9.82 0.94 -31.20
C THR A 51 -10.95 1.49 -32.08
N ALA A 52 -12.04 1.96 -31.46
CA ALA A 52 -12.99 2.88 -32.09
C ALA A 52 -13.71 3.75 -31.03
N SER A 53 -13.89 5.03 -31.33
CA SER A 53 -14.58 6.00 -30.46
C SER A 53 -16.10 5.86 -30.54
N VAL A 54 -16.79 5.81 -29.39
CA VAL A 54 -17.99 6.63 -29.04
C VAL A 54 -18.21 6.48 -27.52
N ALA A 55 -18.33 7.59 -26.78
CA ALA A 55 -18.71 7.56 -25.37
C ALA A 55 -20.24 7.47 -25.19
N PRO A 56 -20.77 6.64 -24.27
CA PRO A 56 -22.20 6.60 -23.99
C PRO A 56 -22.67 7.88 -23.28
N ARG A 57 -23.82 8.40 -23.71
CA ARG A 57 -24.43 9.64 -23.21
C ARG A 57 -25.13 9.38 -21.85
N PRO A 58 -24.93 10.21 -20.81
CA PRO A 58 -25.62 10.03 -19.53
C PRO A 58 -27.13 10.31 -19.66
N PRO A 59 -27.98 9.62 -18.88
CA PRO A 59 -29.43 9.86 -18.88
C PRO A 59 -29.79 11.23 -18.30
N ALA A 60 -30.88 11.82 -18.78
CA ALA A 60 -31.31 13.16 -18.41
C ALA A 60 -31.81 13.24 -16.95
N ALA A 61 -31.39 14.28 -16.23
CA ALA A 61 -31.90 14.60 -14.90
C ALA A 61 -33.30 15.24 -15.00
N GLN A 62 -34.23 14.79 -14.14
CA GLN A 62 -35.55 15.41 -14.00
C GLN A 62 -35.49 16.67 -13.12
N PRO A 63 -36.36 17.67 -13.35
CA PRO A 63 -36.30 18.95 -12.64
C PRO A 63 -36.78 18.84 -11.18
N ALA A 64 -36.04 19.45 -10.27
CA ALA A 64 -36.42 19.55 -8.86
C ALA A 64 -37.59 20.54 -8.65
N ARG A 65 -38.56 20.13 -7.82
CA ARG A 65 -39.76 20.91 -7.49
C ARG A 65 -39.40 22.08 -6.54
N LYS A 66 -39.94 23.28 -6.80
CA LYS A 66 -39.85 24.42 -5.86
C LYS A 66 -40.81 24.21 -4.67
N THR A 67 -40.35 24.52 -3.46
CA THR A 67 -41.22 24.78 -2.29
C THR A 67 -40.65 25.88 -1.39
N ASN A 68 -41.32 27.03 -1.46
CA ASN A 68 -41.57 28.08 -0.47
C ASN A 68 -40.57 28.40 0.66
N GLU A 69 -40.20 29.67 0.67
CA GLU A 69 -39.65 30.49 1.76
C GLU A 69 -40.69 30.81 2.84
N VAL A 70 -40.37 30.66 4.14
CA VAL A 70 -40.98 31.38 5.29
C VAL A 70 -40.00 31.43 6.48
N ALA A 71 -40.01 32.58 7.20
CA ALA A 71 -39.49 32.86 8.55
C ALA A 71 -37.96 33.03 8.77
N LYS A 72 -37.58 34.29 9.10
CA LYS A 72 -36.28 34.66 9.70
C LYS A 72 -36.19 34.17 11.16
N PRO A 73 -35.07 33.56 11.59
CA PRO A 73 -34.76 33.40 13.02
C PRO A 73 -34.37 34.74 13.64
N VAL A 74 -34.95 35.04 14.81
CA VAL A 74 -34.50 36.14 15.68
C VAL A 74 -33.07 35.84 16.18
N ALA A 75 -32.22 36.86 16.23
CA ALA A 75 -30.81 36.72 16.62
C ALA A 75 -30.65 36.41 18.12
N ALA A 76 -30.61 35.12 18.48
CA ALA A 76 -30.07 34.68 19.76
C ALA A 76 -28.53 34.66 19.67
N THR A 77 -27.87 35.61 20.34
CA THR A 77 -26.40 35.71 20.38
C THR A 77 -25.78 34.40 20.86
N PRO A 78 -24.99 33.67 20.04
CA PRO A 78 -24.36 32.45 20.49
C PRO A 78 -23.32 32.80 21.57
N LYS A 79 -23.52 32.34 22.81
CA LYS A 79 -22.46 32.34 23.82
C LYS A 79 -21.29 31.56 23.23
N GLN A 80 -20.20 32.25 22.93
CA GLN A 80 -18.99 31.64 22.38
C GLN A 80 -18.57 30.46 23.27
N PRO A 81 -18.36 29.26 22.71
CA PRO A 81 -17.73 28.18 23.45
C PRO A 81 -16.37 28.68 23.94
N ARG A 82 -16.13 28.63 25.26
CA ARG A 82 -14.84 28.99 25.84
C ARG A 82 -13.76 28.18 25.13
N THR A 83 -12.92 28.86 24.35
CA THR A 83 -11.77 28.25 23.70
C THR A 83 -10.86 27.72 24.80
N ALA A 84 -10.79 26.39 24.91
CA ALA A 84 -9.69 25.76 25.65
C ALA A 84 -8.38 26.33 25.09
N PRO A 85 -7.37 26.64 25.94
CA PRO A 85 -6.12 27.26 25.49
C PRO A 85 -5.56 26.50 24.29
N GLY A 86 -5.59 27.13 23.11
CA GLY A 86 -5.21 26.48 21.87
C GLY A 86 -3.75 26.08 21.96
N CYS A 87 -3.44 24.79 21.82
CA CYS A 87 -2.04 24.38 21.95
C CYS A 87 -1.21 24.88 20.77
N THR A 88 -0.43 25.94 21.01
CA THR A 88 0.52 26.54 20.06
C THR A 88 1.89 25.85 20.11
N ALA A 89 1.94 24.53 20.36
CA ALA A 89 3.23 23.84 20.42
C ALA A 89 3.85 23.72 19.02
N VAL A 90 5.14 24.06 18.94
CA VAL A 90 5.96 23.93 17.73
C VAL A 90 5.97 22.49 17.25
N VAL A 91 5.53 22.27 16.01
CA VAL A 91 5.48 20.92 15.42
C VAL A 91 6.90 20.48 15.03
N GLN A 92 7.49 19.63 15.85
CA GLN A 92 8.83 19.10 15.60
C GLN A 92 8.79 18.08 14.45
N PRO A 93 9.50 18.32 13.33
CA PRO A 93 9.46 17.43 12.17
C PRO A 93 10.11 16.07 12.49
N LEU A 94 9.52 14.98 11.99
CA LEU A 94 9.99 13.61 12.24
C LEU A 94 10.40 12.86 10.96
N ARG A 95 10.71 13.59 9.88
CA ARG A 95 11.05 13.00 8.58
C ARG A 95 12.29 13.67 7.97
N THR A 96 13.26 12.86 7.58
CA THR A 96 14.46 13.23 6.80
C THR A 96 14.57 12.34 5.56
N ARG A 97 15.63 12.48 4.75
CA ARG A 97 15.91 11.57 3.62
C ARG A 97 16.25 10.13 4.06
N ALA A 98 16.68 9.93 5.31
CA ALA A 98 17.19 8.65 5.82
C ALA A 98 16.36 8.01 6.95
N LEU A 99 15.44 8.78 7.56
CA LEU A 99 14.57 8.34 8.66
C LEU A 99 13.17 8.95 8.53
N ALA A 100 12.16 8.12 8.72
CA ALA A 100 10.77 8.51 8.89
C ALA A 100 10.11 7.63 9.97
N PHE A 101 8.84 7.91 10.27
CA PHE A 101 8.05 7.10 11.19
C PHE A 101 6.66 6.82 10.61
N ALA A 102 6.11 5.66 10.97
CA ALA A 102 4.69 5.36 10.79
C ALA A 102 4.00 5.24 12.15
N ALA A 103 2.71 5.53 12.17
CA ALA A 103 1.82 5.29 13.30
C ALA A 103 0.87 4.14 12.92
N VAL A 104 1.04 2.98 13.57
CA VAL A 104 0.15 1.81 13.43
C VAL A 104 -0.98 1.94 14.45
N VAL A 105 -2.25 1.85 14.06
CA VAL A 105 -3.37 1.91 15.03
C VAL A 105 -3.35 0.66 15.93
N ARG A 106 -3.39 0.85 17.25
CA ARG A 106 -3.33 -0.27 18.22
C ARG A 106 -4.63 -1.07 18.26
N THR A 107 -5.73 -0.37 18.54
CA THR A 107 -7.08 -0.94 18.63
C THR A 107 -8.06 -0.06 17.86
N ARG A 108 -8.04 1.24 18.16
CA ARG A 108 -8.89 2.27 17.56
C ARG A 108 -8.24 3.63 17.81
N ALA A 109 -8.20 4.48 16.78
CA ALA A 109 -7.65 5.83 16.85
C ALA A 109 -8.72 6.86 16.45
N ARG A 110 -8.81 7.96 17.20
CA ARG A 110 -9.51 9.17 16.74
C ARG A 110 -8.48 10.12 16.14
N VAL A 111 -8.84 10.76 15.04
CA VAL A 111 -8.01 11.79 14.42
C VAL A 111 -8.69 13.15 14.55
N HIS A 112 -7.91 14.20 14.83
CA HIS A 112 -8.39 15.51 15.26
C HIS A 112 -7.86 16.64 14.37
N ALA A 113 -8.59 17.76 14.31
CA ALA A 113 -8.20 18.95 13.54
C ALA A 113 -6.92 19.61 14.09
N SER A 114 -6.84 19.72 15.42
CA SER A 114 -5.73 20.23 16.23
C SER A 114 -5.52 19.31 17.45
N PRO A 115 -4.39 19.41 18.19
CA PRO A 115 -4.27 18.79 19.51
C PRO A 115 -5.42 19.26 20.41
N ASN A 116 -6.07 18.32 21.11
CA ASN A 116 -7.29 18.53 21.91
C ASN A 116 -8.51 19.10 21.16
N GLY A 117 -8.43 19.32 19.84
CA GLY A 117 -9.53 19.87 19.04
C GLY A 117 -10.59 18.85 18.61
N ARG A 118 -11.53 19.29 17.76
CA ARG A 118 -12.62 18.47 17.21
C ARG A 118 -12.11 17.19 16.55
N SER A 119 -12.74 16.06 16.89
CA SER A 119 -12.55 14.77 16.20
C SER A 119 -13.09 14.87 14.77
N LEU A 120 -12.27 14.53 13.78
CA LEU A 120 -12.60 14.52 12.36
C LEU A 120 -13.12 13.16 11.91
N ALA A 121 -12.44 12.09 12.32
CA ALA A 121 -12.76 10.71 11.94
C ALA A 121 -12.27 9.71 13.00
N ARG A 122 -12.68 8.46 12.83
CA ARG A 122 -12.25 7.30 13.62
C ARG A 122 -11.72 6.23 12.67
N TYR A 123 -10.64 5.58 13.06
CA TYR A 123 -10.09 4.42 12.37
C TYR A 123 -9.90 3.26 13.35
N ASP A 124 -10.13 2.05 12.87
CA ASP A 124 -9.92 0.82 13.63
C ASP A 124 -8.52 0.24 13.39
N ARG A 125 -8.14 -0.79 14.15
CA ARG A 125 -6.85 -1.48 14.03
C ARG A 125 -6.56 -1.95 12.61
N LEU A 126 -7.58 -2.43 11.90
CA LEU A 126 -7.48 -2.95 10.53
C LEU A 126 -8.19 -2.01 9.55
N ASN A 127 -7.71 -1.99 8.31
CA ASN A 127 -8.34 -1.30 7.20
C ASN A 127 -9.37 -2.20 6.47
N ALA A 128 -10.01 -1.68 5.42
CA ALA A 128 -11.00 -2.41 4.63
C ALA A 128 -10.45 -3.68 3.92
N ASN A 129 -9.13 -3.82 3.79
CA ASN A 129 -8.45 -4.99 3.22
C ASN A 129 -7.90 -5.94 4.32
N GLY A 130 -8.35 -5.80 5.58
CA GLY A 130 -7.99 -6.68 6.69
C GLY A 130 -6.56 -6.53 7.23
N VAL A 131 -5.78 -5.57 6.74
CA VAL A 131 -4.39 -5.33 7.17
C VAL A 131 -4.30 -4.12 8.13
N PRO A 132 -3.24 -3.98 8.94
CA PRO A 132 -3.14 -2.91 9.93
C PRO A 132 -3.34 -1.51 9.33
N MET A 133 -4.09 -0.66 10.03
CA MET A 133 -4.26 0.76 9.68
C MET A 133 -2.97 1.53 10.00
N ILE A 134 -2.47 2.27 9.02
CA ILE A 134 -1.20 3.02 9.09
C ILE A 134 -1.45 4.48 8.75
N PHE A 135 -0.84 5.38 9.52
CA PHE A 135 -0.68 6.79 9.15
C PHE A 135 0.80 7.14 8.98
N GLY A 136 1.12 7.96 7.97
CA GLY A 136 2.46 8.50 7.77
C GLY A 136 2.73 9.65 8.76
N VAL A 137 3.78 9.55 9.58
CA VAL A 137 4.06 10.58 10.60
C VAL A 137 4.87 11.72 9.98
N LEU A 138 4.39 12.95 10.17
CA LEU A 138 5.00 14.18 9.67
C LEU A 138 5.79 14.89 10.78
N GLY A 139 5.26 14.88 12.01
CA GLY A 139 5.88 15.51 13.16
C GLY A 139 5.19 15.16 14.48
N ARG A 140 5.68 15.73 15.57
CA ARG A 140 5.08 15.64 16.91
C ARG A 140 4.86 17.01 17.53
N ALA A 141 3.91 17.07 18.45
CA ALA A 141 3.74 18.18 19.38
C ALA A 141 3.41 17.60 20.75
N ASP A 142 3.95 18.17 21.82
CA ASP A 142 3.62 17.79 23.18
C ASP A 142 2.68 18.89 23.73
N CYS A 143 1.40 18.53 23.90
CA CYS A 143 0.23 19.40 24.03
C CYS A 143 -0.79 18.73 24.95
N ASP A 144 -0.60 18.78 26.27
CA ASP A 144 -1.38 17.95 27.21
C ASP A 144 -1.34 16.46 26.78
N GLY A 145 -0.15 15.88 26.97
CA GLY A 145 0.26 14.61 26.40
C GLY A 145 0.83 14.73 24.97
N ARG A 146 1.34 13.60 24.46
CA ARG A 146 2.04 13.56 23.17
C ARG A 146 1.09 13.35 21.99
N TRP A 147 1.18 14.24 21.01
CA TRP A 147 0.43 14.21 19.77
C TRP A 147 1.34 14.02 18.56
N LEU A 148 0.80 13.39 17.52
CA LEU A 148 1.49 13.15 16.25
C LEU A 148 0.70 13.81 15.12
N ARG A 149 1.37 14.66 14.34
CA ARG A 149 0.83 15.17 13.08
C ARG A 149 1.04 14.09 12.03
N VAL A 150 -0.05 13.62 11.43
CA VAL A 150 -0.05 12.47 10.52
C VAL A 150 -0.76 12.77 9.21
N GLN A 151 -0.35 12.09 8.14
CA GLN A 151 -1.04 12.05 6.85
C GLN A 151 -1.99 10.85 6.82
N LEU A 152 -3.25 11.08 6.45
CA LEU A 152 -4.29 10.03 6.41
C LEU A 152 -4.33 9.33 5.04
N PRO A 153 -4.71 8.04 4.97
CA PRO A 153 -4.90 7.31 3.73
C PRO A 153 -6.33 7.50 3.23
N SER A 154 -6.74 8.75 3.05
CA SER A 154 -8.10 9.16 2.65
C SER A 154 -8.06 10.26 1.60
N ARG A 155 -9.15 10.41 0.84
CA ARG A 155 -9.35 11.56 -0.07
C ARG A 155 -9.74 12.82 0.74
N PRO A 156 -9.46 14.04 0.24
CA PRO A 156 -8.53 14.33 -0.85
C PRO A 156 -7.08 13.95 -0.51
N ASN A 157 -6.26 13.74 -1.54
CA ASN A 157 -4.85 13.36 -1.35
C ASN A 157 -4.11 14.35 -0.44
N GLY A 158 -3.36 13.82 0.54
CA GLY A 158 -2.51 14.64 1.41
C GLY A 158 -3.18 15.21 2.66
N VAL A 159 -4.43 14.84 2.99
CA VAL A 159 -5.11 15.22 4.24
C VAL A 159 -4.21 14.95 5.47
N ARG A 160 -4.13 15.95 6.36
CA ARG A 160 -3.31 15.92 7.58
C ARG A 160 -4.18 16.11 8.82
N ALA A 161 -3.98 15.27 9.82
CA ALA A 161 -4.70 15.32 11.10
C ALA A 161 -3.75 15.08 12.28
N TRP A 162 -4.30 15.13 13.49
CA TRP A 162 -3.59 14.81 14.74
C TRP A 162 -4.12 13.53 15.38
N VAL A 163 -3.22 12.67 15.85
CA VAL A 163 -3.57 11.47 16.63
C VAL A 163 -2.80 11.47 17.95
N ARG A 164 -3.41 10.99 19.04
CA ARG A 164 -2.71 10.84 20.32
C ARG A 164 -1.70 9.70 20.20
N ALA A 165 -0.46 9.91 20.68
CA ALA A 165 0.59 8.91 20.57
C ALA A 165 0.30 7.59 21.33
N ARG A 166 -0.63 7.62 22.30
CA ARG A 166 -1.09 6.42 23.03
C ARG A 166 -2.00 5.51 22.21
N ASP A 167 -2.73 6.05 21.22
CA ASP A 167 -3.69 5.30 20.40
C ASP A 167 -2.98 4.48 19.29
N VAL A 168 -1.68 4.72 19.09
CA VAL A 168 -0.86 4.18 18.01
C VAL A 168 0.46 3.58 18.53
N GLN A 169 1.07 2.72 17.72
CA GLN A 169 2.45 2.27 17.87
C GLN A 169 3.31 2.98 16.84
N LEU A 170 4.35 3.68 17.29
CA LEU A 170 5.34 4.30 16.40
C LEU A 170 6.35 3.25 15.93
N ILE A 171 6.49 3.13 14.61
CA ILE A 171 7.54 2.31 13.98
C ILE A 171 8.56 3.20 13.27
N ARG A 172 9.86 2.87 13.43
CA ARG A 172 10.96 3.56 12.74
C ARG A 172 11.09 3.01 11.33
N VAL A 173 11.07 3.90 10.35
CA VAL A 173 11.15 3.55 8.93
C VAL A 173 12.43 4.15 8.36
N ARG A 174 13.29 3.29 7.79
CA ARG A 174 14.60 3.67 7.21
C ARG A 174 14.64 3.52 5.69
N THR A 175 13.51 3.16 5.07
CA THR A 175 13.32 3.05 3.64
C THR A 175 12.57 4.26 3.10
N ARG A 176 12.74 4.56 1.81
CA ARG A 176 12.01 5.60 1.08
C ARG A 176 11.92 5.21 -0.39
N ILE A 177 10.79 5.45 -1.03
CA ILE A 177 10.61 5.25 -2.47
C ILE A 177 10.52 6.62 -3.15
N GLU A 178 11.22 6.76 -4.28
CA GLU A 178 10.92 7.76 -5.30
C GLU A 178 10.29 7.09 -6.51
N VAL A 179 9.30 7.76 -7.10
CA VAL A 179 8.78 7.48 -8.43
C VAL A 179 9.03 8.74 -9.26
N ASP A 180 9.81 8.60 -10.30
CA ASP A 180 10.11 9.63 -11.28
C ASP A 180 9.32 9.30 -12.56
N LEU A 181 8.27 10.07 -12.83
CA LEU A 181 7.33 9.83 -13.92
C LEU A 181 7.95 10.16 -15.27
N SER A 182 8.75 11.24 -15.35
CA SER A 182 9.47 11.64 -16.57
C SER A 182 10.55 10.63 -16.94
N ALA A 183 11.34 10.16 -15.96
CA ALA A 183 12.34 9.11 -16.17
C ALA A 183 11.74 7.68 -16.19
N ARG A 184 10.42 7.54 -15.97
CA ARG A 184 9.67 6.28 -15.88
C ARG A 184 10.36 5.23 -15.00
N ARG A 185 10.75 5.66 -13.79
CA ARG A 185 11.64 4.89 -12.89
C ARG A 185 11.16 4.92 -11.44
N VAL A 186 11.26 3.77 -10.77
CA VAL A 186 11.03 3.64 -9.32
C VAL A 186 12.34 3.29 -8.64
N THR A 187 12.69 4.06 -7.61
CA THR A 187 13.92 3.88 -6.85
C THR A 187 13.62 3.70 -5.37
N LEU A 188 14.08 2.59 -4.77
CA LEU A 188 14.07 2.35 -3.34
C LEU A 188 15.41 2.74 -2.71
N TYR A 189 15.35 3.62 -1.73
CA TYR A 189 16.46 4.01 -0.86
C TYR A 189 16.36 3.33 0.51
N ARG A 190 17.50 3.05 1.15
CA ARG A 190 17.62 2.62 2.55
C ARG A 190 18.70 3.46 3.25
N LYS A 191 18.35 4.11 4.36
CA LYS A 191 19.21 5.08 5.09
C LYS A 191 19.79 6.17 4.16
N GLY A 192 19.02 6.61 3.16
CA GLY A 192 19.46 7.60 2.18
C GLY A 192 20.28 7.07 0.99
N ARG A 193 20.77 5.82 1.02
CA ARG A 193 21.49 5.18 -0.09
C ARG A 193 20.53 4.45 -1.03
N GLU A 194 20.76 4.53 -2.34
CA GLU A 194 20.02 3.75 -3.34
C GLU A 194 20.29 2.24 -3.15
N LEU A 195 19.27 1.41 -3.41
CA LEU A 195 19.33 -0.04 -3.20
C LEU A 195 18.62 -0.86 -4.30
N ILE A 196 17.57 -0.30 -4.90
CA ILE A 196 16.85 -0.89 -6.04
C ILE A 196 16.42 0.27 -6.95
N SER A 197 16.65 0.11 -8.25
CA SER A 197 16.24 1.04 -9.30
C SER A 197 15.63 0.19 -10.42
N THR A 198 14.43 0.52 -10.89
CA THR A 198 13.72 -0.25 -11.93
C THR A 198 12.93 0.65 -12.86
N ARG A 199 12.89 0.29 -14.15
CA ARG A 199 11.92 0.84 -15.11
C ARG A 199 10.50 0.56 -14.62
N ALA A 200 9.59 1.49 -14.91
CA ALA A 200 8.19 1.44 -14.53
C ALA A 200 7.27 1.79 -15.71
N ALA A 201 6.08 1.20 -15.73
CA ALA A 201 4.93 1.78 -16.42
C ALA A 201 4.14 2.65 -15.45
N ILE A 202 3.62 3.78 -15.93
CA ILE A 202 2.88 4.78 -15.13
C ILE A 202 1.46 4.97 -15.66
N GLY A 203 0.70 5.84 -14.99
CA GLY A 203 -0.63 6.26 -15.44
C GLY A 203 -0.62 6.84 -16.85
N ALA A 204 -1.65 6.56 -17.63
CA ALA A 204 -1.89 7.22 -18.91
C ALA A 204 -2.31 8.69 -18.72
N THR A 205 -2.34 9.48 -19.80
CA THR A 205 -2.66 10.92 -19.74
C THR A 205 -4.05 11.21 -19.18
N ASP A 206 -5.02 10.35 -19.51
CA ASP A 206 -6.41 10.42 -19.04
C ASP A 206 -6.59 9.93 -17.60
N THR A 207 -5.66 9.11 -17.09
CA THR A 207 -5.69 8.42 -15.80
C THR A 207 -4.33 8.51 -15.09
N PRO A 208 -3.84 9.73 -14.81
CA PRO A 208 -2.45 9.96 -14.45
C PRO A 208 -2.11 9.44 -13.05
N THR A 209 -0.87 9.00 -12.87
CA THR A 209 -0.31 8.74 -11.53
C THR A 209 -0.18 10.07 -10.78
N PRO A 210 -0.82 10.26 -9.61
CA PRO A 210 -0.80 11.54 -8.91
C PRO A 210 0.59 11.85 -8.34
N THR A 211 1.14 13.01 -8.67
CA THR A 211 2.37 13.54 -8.03
C THR A 211 2.10 13.89 -6.56
N GLY A 212 3.18 14.04 -5.78
CA GLY A 212 3.12 14.48 -4.38
C GLY A 212 3.91 13.62 -3.40
N SER A 213 3.63 13.81 -2.11
CA SER A 213 4.24 13.07 -1.01
C SER A 213 3.21 12.19 -0.31
N TYR A 214 3.52 10.90 -0.21
CA TYR A 214 2.67 9.83 0.27
C TYR A 214 3.49 8.87 1.16
N TYR A 215 2.89 7.75 1.54
CA TYR A 215 3.56 6.63 2.21
C TYR A 215 2.92 5.30 1.81
N VAL A 216 3.64 4.20 2.04
CA VAL A 216 3.11 2.84 1.90
C VAL A 216 2.08 2.61 3.01
N ASN A 217 0.79 2.59 2.68
CA ASN A 217 -0.29 2.37 3.66
C ASN A 217 -0.59 0.88 3.86
N GLN A 218 -0.32 0.03 2.87
CA GLN A 218 -0.54 -1.42 2.93
C GLN A 218 0.39 -2.20 2.00
N ARG A 219 0.47 -3.52 2.21
CA ARG A 219 1.09 -4.48 1.30
C ARG A 219 0.15 -5.66 1.16
N LEU A 220 -0.15 -6.06 -0.07
CA LEU A 220 -1.09 -7.13 -0.41
C LEU A 220 -0.40 -8.16 -1.30
N VAL A 221 -0.72 -9.44 -1.11
CA VAL A 221 -0.27 -10.54 -1.98
C VAL A 221 -1.50 -11.02 -2.77
N PRO A 222 -1.54 -10.85 -4.10
CA PRO A 222 -2.61 -11.38 -4.94
C PRO A 222 -2.71 -12.90 -4.85
N SER A 223 -3.93 -13.44 -5.02
CA SER A 223 -4.15 -14.90 -5.09
C SER A 223 -3.54 -15.53 -6.35
N ASN A 224 -3.50 -14.79 -7.45
CA ASN A 224 -2.82 -15.18 -8.69
C ASN A 224 -1.53 -14.34 -8.88
N PRO A 225 -0.33 -14.87 -8.59
CA PRO A 225 0.93 -14.14 -8.76
C PRO A 225 1.33 -13.93 -10.23
N SER A 226 0.67 -14.63 -11.17
CA SER A 226 0.81 -14.45 -12.62
C SER A 226 -0.26 -13.50 -13.20
N GLY A 227 -1.09 -12.89 -12.35
CA GLY A 227 -2.12 -11.93 -12.73
C GLY A 227 -1.60 -10.51 -13.00
N PRO A 228 -2.50 -9.53 -13.24
CA PRO A 228 -2.13 -8.15 -13.59
C PRO A 228 -1.32 -7.40 -12.52
N TYR A 229 -1.44 -7.84 -11.25
CA TYR A 229 -0.66 -7.30 -10.13
C TYR A 229 0.69 -7.99 -9.91
N GLY A 230 1.00 -9.07 -10.64
CA GLY A 230 2.18 -9.88 -10.42
C GLY A 230 2.24 -10.46 -8.99
N PRO A 231 3.43 -10.68 -8.41
CA PRO A 231 3.59 -11.36 -7.13
C PRO A 231 3.25 -10.51 -5.89
N GLY A 232 2.71 -9.29 -6.04
CA GLY A 232 2.47 -8.38 -4.91
C GLY A 232 2.01 -6.98 -5.30
N ALA A 233 1.39 -6.28 -4.35
CA ALA A 233 1.06 -4.86 -4.48
C ALA A 233 1.47 -4.09 -3.21
N ILE A 234 2.30 -3.06 -3.39
CA ILE A 234 2.68 -2.08 -2.37
C ILE A 234 1.67 -0.92 -2.49
N GLY A 235 0.66 -0.91 -1.63
CA GLY A 235 -0.35 0.15 -1.61
C GLY A 235 0.25 1.47 -1.16
N VAL A 236 -0.09 2.55 -1.86
CA VAL A 236 0.32 3.93 -1.55
C VAL A 236 -0.88 4.66 -0.96
N SER A 237 -0.65 5.60 -0.05
CA SER A 237 -1.68 6.47 0.54
C SER A 237 -2.23 7.54 -0.44
N ALA A 238 -2.26 7.25 -1.73
CA ALA A 238 -2.67 8.11 -2.81
C ALA A 238 -3.88 7.49 -3.53
N PHE A 239 -4.76 8.35 -4.02
CA PHE A 239 -5.91 8.00 -4.84
C PHE A 239 -5.82 8.69 -6.20
N SER A 240 -6.40 8.09 -7.23
CA SER A 240 -6.52 8.68 -8.56
C SER A 240 -7.23 10.04 -8.48
N PRO A 241 -6.77 11.06 -9.22
CA PRO A 241 -7.46 12.35 -9.29
C PRO A 241 -8.80 12.24 -10.03
N VAL A 242 -8.91 11.30 -10.97
CA VAL A 242 -10.03 11.20 -11.93
C VAL A 242 -10.92 9.97 -11.72
N LEU A 243 -10.37 8.83 -11.29
CA LEU A 243 -11.14 7.59 -11.07
C LEU A 243 -11.76 7.55 -9.67
N GLN A 244 -12.69 8.48 -9.41
CA GLN A 244 -13.25 8.69 -8.06
C GLN A 244 -14.25 7.60 -7.67
N ASP A 245 -15.02 7.11 -8.63
CA ASP A 245 -16.06 6.08 -8.45
C ASP A 245 -15.53 4.64 -8.59
N TRP A 246 -14.23 4.49 -8.83
CA TRP A 246 -13.57 3.19 -8.87
C TRP A 246 -13.57 2.53 -7.48
N ILE A 247 -13.42 1.20 -7.42
CA ILE A 247 -13.44 0.45 -6.16
C ILE A 247 -12.42 1.03 -5.15
N GLN A 248 -12.87 1.22 -3.90
CA GLN A 248 -12.12 1.92 -2.83
C GLN A 248 -11.67 3.37 -3.17
N GLY A 249 -12.31 4.05 -4.12
CA GLY A 249 -12.02 5.44 -4.51
C GLY A 249 -10.79 5.61 -5.40
N GLY A 250 -10.42 4.56 -6.14
CA GLY A 250 -9.27 4.53 -7.06
C GLY A 250 -7.90 4.57 -6.36
N PRO A 251 -7.57 3.64 -5.44
CA PRO A 251 -6.29 3.63 -4.73
C PRO A 251 -5.12 3.35 -5.67
N ILE A 252 -3.98 4.00 -5.42
CA ILE A 252 -2.74 3.83 -6.19
C ILE A 252 -1.83 2.79 -5.50
N ALA A 253 -1.21 1.92 -6.29
CA ALA A 253 -0.22 0.96 -5.81
C ALA A 253 1.01 0.92 -6.72
N ILE A 254 2.15 0.49 -6.15
CA ILE A 254 3.32 0.03 -6.89
C ILE A 254 3.25 -1.50 -6.91
N HIS A 255 3.13 -2.11 -8.09
CA HIS A 255 2.87 -3.55 -8.22
C HIS A 255 3.65 -4.17 -9.38
N GLY A 256 3.60 -5.50 -9.47
CA GLY A 256 4.24 -6.27 -10.54
C GLY A 256 3.42 -6.22 -11.82
N THR A 257 3.69 -7.09 -12.77
CA THR A 257 2.87 -7.17 -13.98
C THR A 257 3.00 -8.53 -14.68
N ASN A 258 1.94 -8.92 -15.39
CA ASN A 258 1.95 -9.97 -16.40
C ASN A 258 2.21 -9.42 -17.83
N GLN A 259 2.36 -8.10 -17.98
CA GLN A 259 2.64 -7.39 -19.23
C GLN A 259 3.97 -6.62 -19.12
N PRO A 260 5.12 -7.31 -18.94
CA PRO A 260 6.42 -6.65 -18.75
C PRO A 260 6.88 -5.84 -19.97
N HIS A 261 6.39 -6.17 -21.17
CA HIS A 261 6.67 -5.43 -22.41
C HIS A 261 6.11 -3.99 -22.41
N LEU A 262 5.17 -3.66 -21.52
CA LEU A 262 4.64 -2.29 -21.36
C LEU A 262 5.46 -1.42 -20.39
N LEU A 263 6.48 -1.98 -19.73
CA LEU A 263 7.29 -1.23 -18.75
C LEU A 263 8.09 -0.14 -19.45
N GLY A 264 7.99 1.08 -18.94
CA GLY A 264 8.48 2.28 -19.61
C GLY A 264 7.44 2.96 -20.50
N GLY A 265 6.16 2.56 -20.46
CA GLY A 265 5.02 3.29 -21.06
C GLY A 265 4.18 4.07 -20.04
N ALA A 266 3.27 4.89 -20.54
CA ALA A 266 2.19 5.54 -19.77
C ALA A 266 0.86 4.90 -20.21
N VAL A 267 0.42 3.87 -19.49
CA VAL A 267 -0.56 2.87 -19.98
C VAL A 267 -1.49 2.31 -18.88
N SER A 268 -1.39 2.80 -17.65
CA SER A 268 -2.15 2.28 -16.51
C SER A 268 -3.23 3.26 -16.05
N HIS A 269 -4.16 2.77 -15.25
CA HIS A 269 -5.15 3.56 -14.52
C HIS A 269 -4.55 4.27 -13.28
N GLY A 270 -3.37 4.87 -13.43
CA GLY A 270 -2.63 5.61 -12.39
C GLY A 270 -1.68 4.78 -11.52
N CYS A 271 -1.81 3.45 -11.47
CA CYS A 271 -0.89 2.56 -10.74
C CYS A 271 0.51 2.50 -11.37
N VAL A 272 1.54 2.22 -10.56
CA VAL A 272 2.92 2.12 -11.05
C VAL A 272 3.29 0.64 -11.16
N ARG A 273 3.47 0.16 -12.39
CA ARG A 273 3.88 -1.24 -12.66
C ARG A 273 5.39 -1.32 -12.76
N ILE A 274 6.01 -2.33 -12.15
CA ILE A 274 7.47 -2.59 -12.20
C ILE A 274 7.75 -4.06 -12.52
N HIS A 275 9.01 -4.40 -12.80
CA HIS A 275 9.41 -5.80 -12.97
C HIS A 275 9.18 -6.62 -11.68
N ASN A 276 8.81 -7.90 -11.84
CA ASN A 276 8.38 -8.77 -10.74
C ASN A 276 9.52 -9.11 -9.76
N ASP A 277 10.76 -9.22 -10.24
CA ASP A 277 11.96 -9.43 -9.41
C ASP A 277 12.28 -8.19 -8.55
N ALA A 278 12.20 -7.00 -9.15
CA ALA A 278 12.37 -5.73 -8.47
C ALA A 278 11.26 -5.54 -7.42
N LEU A 279 10.02 -5.90 -7.75
CA LEU A 279 8.91 -5.91 -6.80
C LEU A 279 9.18 -6.84 -5.63
N VAL A 280 9.54 -8.12 -5.85
CA VAL A 280 9.76 -9.08 -4.75
C VAL A 280 10.82 -8.55 -3.78
N ARG A 281 11.88 -7.92 -4.30
CA ARG A 281 12.92 -7.26 -3.48
C ARG A 281 12.37 -6.02 -2.76
N MET A 282 11.64 -5.14 -3.44
CA MET A 282 11.02 -3.95 -2.83
C MET A 282 9.99 -4.31 -1.77
N PHE A 283 9.12 -5.29 -2.01
CA PHE A 283 8.02 -5.69 -1.13
C PHE A 283 8.52 -6.17 0.24
N ARG A 284 9.69 -6.82 0.30
CA ARG A 284 10.37 -7.24 1.54
C ARG A 284 10.89 -6.05 2.37
N LEU A 285 11.20 -4.92 1.72
CA LEU A 285 11.91 -3.78 2.32
C LEU A 285 11.00 -2.56 2.56
N ALA A 286 10.06 -2.30 1.66
CA ALA A 286 9.10 -1.21 1.69
C ALA A 286 7.96 -1.50 2.67
N LEU A 287 8.30 -1.60 3.95
CA LEU A 287 7.34 -1.81 5.03
C LEU A 287 6.34 -0.65 5.12
N ALA A 288 5.21 -0.91 5.77
CA ALA A 288 4.21 0.10 6.09
C ALA A 288 4.85 1.38 6.68
N GLY A 289 4.43 2.54 6.16
CA GLY A 289 5.00 3.84 6.48
C GLY A 289 6.23 4.25 5.68
N THR A 290 6.78 3.40 4.79
CA THR A 290 7.81 3.79 3.83
C THR A 290 7.34 5.01 3.06
N PRO A 291 7.99 6.19 3.17
CA PRO A 291 7.55 7.37 2.46
C PRO A 291 7.72 7.17 0.95
N VAL A 292 6.72 7.57 0.19
CA VAL A 292 6.71 7.53 -1.27
C VAL A 292 6.66 8.97 -1.76
N VAL A 293 7.57 9.35 -2.65
CA VAL A 293 7.54 10.65 -3.34
C VAL A 293 7.33 10.38 -4.82
N ILE A 294 6.31 10.99 -5.41
CA ILE A 294 5.98 10.87 -6.83
C ILE A 294 6.21 12.25 -7.46
N ARG A 295 7.11 12.34 -8.44
CA ARG A 295 7.45 13.57 -9.16
C ARG A 295 7.42 13.35 -10.67
N ALA A 296 7.08 14.39 -11.41
CA ALA A 296 7.33 14.52 -12.83
C ALA A 296 8.57 15.42 -13.01
#